data_AF-A0A7Z3AKJ3-F1
#
_entry.id   AF-A0A7Z3AKJ3-F1
#
_cell.length_a   1.000
_cell.length_b   1.000
_cell.length_c   1.000
_cell.angle_alpha   90.00
_cell.angle_beta   90.00
_cell.angle_gamma   90.00
#
_symmetry.space_group_name_H-M   'P 1'
#
loop_
_entity.id
_entity.type
_entity.pdbx_description
1 polymer ?
#
loop_
_entity_poly.entity_id
_entity_poly.type
_entity_poly.pdbx_seq_one_letter_code
_entity_poly.pdbx_strand_id
1 'polypeptide(L)'
;MESIKFGNLLINFTSEFTPLWNDQGSGSVRSASFWRPVPSSDFLAGYFPLGDLAVPGHDNINKRNIVAVVKEGEPPGSEALVKDKALSQPDDYELVWKDSGSGAYANGSIWRPIPPEGYVAMGLVCGTGHDKPSRNAIRCVRADLIIASYVGELIWNDRGSGAYKNFSAWSIQPPGAASGEVYFSAGTFVGVGSYTKPAQHITAYALRIQIPLKVNPPPVAPALPSYAQPSPFEAGSISHVAEICWFTVKDPNLLPIEQLRTSPVYRLERTDRYVLVGFGHNKTTVPQNFKWTATRGKTEGNQKYSQIPLPLR
;
A
#
# COMPACT_ATOMS: atom_id res chain seq x y z
N MET A 1 -16.38 -3.44 -4.33
CA MET A 1 -15.12 -2.94 -4.91
C MET A 1 -14.51 -4.05 -5.74
N GLU A 2 -14.08 -3.77 -6.96
CA GLU A 2 -13.29 -4.73 -7.74
C GLU A 2 -11.95 -4.98 -7.04
N SER A 3 -11.39 -6.18 -7.23
CA SER A 3 -10.16 -6.56 -6.54
C SER A 3 -8.95 -6.03 -7.31
N ILE A 4 -7.97 -5.50 -6.59
CA ILE A 4 -6.72 -5.05 -7.19
C ILE A 4 -5.93 -6.29 -7.61
N LYS A 5 -5.48 -6.34 -8.87
CA LYS A 5 -4.74 -7.47 -9.41
C LYS A 5 -3.26 -7.14 -9.56
N PHE A 6 -2.39 -8.02 -9.06
CA PHE A 6 -0.95 -7.98 -9.33
C PHE A 6 -0.46 -9.40 -9.65
N GLY A 7 -0.08 -9.64 -10.91
CA GLY A 7 0.15 -11.00 -11.40
C GLY A 7 -1.12 -11.85 -11.26
N ASN A 8 -1.01 -13.01 -10.60
CA ASN A 8 -2.14 -13.86 -10.20
C ASN A 8 -2.60 -13.65 -8.75
N LEU A 9 -2.22 -12.55 -8.09
CA LEU A 9 -2.72 -12.19 -6.77
C LEU A 9 -3.88 -11.20 -6.89
N LEU A 10 -5.03 -11.54 -6.31
CA LEU A 10 -6.13 -10.60 -6.10
C LEU A 10 -6.07 -10.05 -4.67
N ILE A 11 -6.17 -8.74 -4.53
CA ILE A 11 -6.09 -8.03 -3.26
C ILE A 11 -7.40 -7.26 -3.06
N ASN A 12 -7.97 -7.42 -1.88
CA ASN A 12 -9.13 -6.67 -1.42
C ASN A 12 -8.93 -6.31 0.06
N PHE A 13 -9.92 -5.69 0.69
CA PHE A 13 -9.78 -5.18 2.05
C PHE A 13 -10.96 -5.60 2.93
N THR A 14 -10.66 -5.92 4.19
CA THR A 14 -11.68 -6.12 5.23
C THR A 14 -11.49 -5.12 6.36
N SER A 15 -12.60 -4.79 7.01
CA SER A 15 -12.64 -4.04 8.27
C SER A 15 -13.26 -4.85 9.41
N GLU A 16 -13.41 -6.16 9.22
CA GLU A 16 -14.02 -7.07 10.19
C GLU A 16 -12.96 -8.03 10.74
N PHE A 17 -13.02 -8.29 12.04
CA PHE A 17 -11.98 -8.96 12.81
C PHE A 17 -12.55 -9.79 13.95
N THR A 18 -11.95 -10.96 14.20
CA THR A 18 -12.20 -11.79 15.40
C THR A 18 -11.11 -11.54 16.44
N PRO A 19 -11.47 -11.22 17.71
CA PRO A 19 -10.49 -11.10 18.78
C PRO A 19 -9.87 -12.48 19.09
N LEU A 20 -8.56 -12.52 19.30
CA LEU A 20 -7.84 -13.75 19.64
C LEU A 20 -7.28 -13.70 21.06
N TRP A 21 -6.59 -12.60 21.41
CA TRP A 21 -5.95 -12.43 22.71
C TRP A 21 -5.75 -10.95 23.03
N ASN A 22 -5.66 -10.61 24.31
CA ASN A 22 -5.20 -9.31 24.77
C ASN A 22 -4.45 -9.46 26.09
N ASP A 23 -3.68 -8.44 26.45
CA ASP A 23 -2.79 -8.49 27.61
C ASP A 23 -3.45 -8.03 28.93
N GLN A 24 -4.78 -7.96 29.00
CA GLN A 24 -5.49 -7.59 30.22
C GLN A 24 -5.17 -8.56 31.36
N GLY A 25 -4.88 -8.01 32.53
CA GLY A 25 -4.47 -8.76 33.72
C GLY A 25 -2.98 -9.06 33.79
N SER A 26 -2.22 -8.90 32.70
CA SER A 26 -0.81 -9.33 32.68
C SER A 26 0.16 -8.40 33.40
N GLY A 27 -0.18 -7.13 33.60
CA GLY A 27 0.73 -6.16 34.21
C GLY A 27 1.85 -5.66 33.29
N SER A 28 1.79 -5.98 31.99
CA SER A 28 2.62 -5.34 30.96
C SER A 28 2.50 -3.81 31.02
N VAL A 29 3.61 -3.12 30.75
CA VAL A 29 3.66 -1.65 30.77
C VAL A 29 2.84 -1.02 29.64
N ARG A 30 2.72 -1.72 28.51
CA ARG A 30 1.93 -1.30 27.34
C ARG A 30 0.79 -2.27 27.16
N SER A 31 -0.38 -1.77 26.78
CA SER A 31 -1.54 -2.59 26.43
C SER A 31 -1.56 -2.96 24.95
N ALA A 32 -2.04 -4.16 24.64
CA ALA A 32 -2.29 -4.58 23.28
C ALA A 32 -3.38 -5.65 23.17
N SER A 33 -3.94 -5.73 21.97
CA SER A 33 -4.87 -6.79 21.58
C SER A 33 -4.50 -7.32 20.20
N PHE A 34 -4.86 -8.58 19.98
CA PHE A 34 -4.49 -9.36 18.81
C PHE A 34 -5.74 -9.91 18.13
N TRP A 35 -5.78 -9.78 16.81
CA TRP A 35 -7.02 -9.94 16.04
C TRP A 35 -6.77 -10.65 14.71
N ARG A 36 -7.67 -11.55 14.32
CA ARG A 36 -7.68 -12.15 12.99
C ARG A 36 -8.58 -11.38 12.05
N PRO A 37 -8.12 -10.96 10.85
CA PRO A 37 -9.01 -10.43 9.82
C PRO A 37 -10.00 -11.48 9.35
N VAL A 38 -11.25 -11.07 9.14
CA VAL A 38 -12.33 -11.94 8.68
C VAL A 38 -12.83 -11.47 7.32
N PRO A 39 -12.69 -12.27 6.25
CA PRO A 39 -13.26 -11.99 4.94
C PRO A 39 -14.72 -12.48 4.89
N SER A 40 -15.59 -11.90 5.74
CA SER A 40 -16.94 -12.43 6.02
C SER A 40 -18.02 -12.04 5.01
N SER A 41 -17.80 -11.04 4.18
CA SER A 41 -18.78 -10.62 3.17
C SER A 41 -18.76 -11.54 1.94
N ASP A 42 -19.90 -11.74 1.27
CA ASP A 42 -20.02 -12.59 0.07
C ASP A 42 -19.00 -12.24 -1.03
N PHE A 43 -18.70 -10.95 -1.23
CA PHE A 43 -17.72 -10.51 -2.23
C PHE A 43 -16.25 -10.82 -1.84
N LEU A 44 -16.00 -11.21 -0.59
CA LEU A 44 -14.71 -11.69 -0.09
C LEU A 44 -14.67 -13.22 0.02
N ALA A 45 -15.63 -13.95 -0.56
CA ALA A 45 -15.60 -15.41 -0.60
C ALA A 45 -14.29 -15.93 -1.24
N GLY A 46 -13.57 -16.76 -0.50
CA GLY A 46 -12.28 -17.34 -0.90
C GLY A 46 -11.08 -16.42 -0.70
N TYR A 47 -11.25 -15.26 -0.05
CA TYR A 47 -10.14 -14.44 0.42
C TYR A 47 -9.57 -14.99 1.72
N PHE A 48 -8.28 -14.77 1.94
CA PHE A 48 -7.54 -15.16 3.13
C PHE A 48 -6.72 -13.99 3.67
N PRO A 49 -6.56 -13.88 4.99
CA PRO A 49 -5.59 -12.98 5.58
C PRO A 49 -4.15 -13.45 5.34
N LEU A 50 -3.22 -12.52 5.48
CA LEU A 50 -1.77 -12.76 5.33
C LEU A 50 -1.04 -12.95 6.67
N GLY A 51 -1.73 -12.64 7.76
CA GLY A 51 -1.24 -12.65 9.14
C GLY A 51 -2.33 -12.06 10.05
N ASP A 52 -2.09 -12.10 11.34
CA ASP A 52 -2.94 -11.44 12.33
C ASP A 52 -2.43 -10.02 12.63
N LEU A 53 -3.27 -9.23 13.29
CA LEU A 53 -2.95 -7.88 13.71
C LEU A 53 -2.54 -7.87 15.17
N ALA A 54 -1.55 -7.05 15.50
CA ALA A 54 -1.32 -6.56 16.85
C ALA A 54 -1.66 -5.07 16.86
N VAL A 55 -2.47 -4.62 17.80
CA VAL A 55 -2.86 -3.21 17.94
C VAL A 55 -2.64 -2.75 19.38
N PRO A 56 -2.20 -1.50 19.61
CA PRO A 56 -2.14 -0.94 20.94
C PRO A 56 -3.55 -0.82 21.56
N GLY A 57 -3.65 -1.09 22.86
CA GLY A 57 -4.92 -1.00 23.59
C GLY A 57 -5.87 -2.17 23.37
N HIS A 58 -7.08 -2.04 23.93
CA HIS A 58 -8.11 -3.08 23.97
C HIS A 58 -9.39 -2.68 23.23
N ASP A 59 -9.35 -1.55 22.53
CA ASP A 59 -10.51 -1.04 21.81
C ASP A 59 -10.90 -1.95 20.65
N ASN A 60 -12.21 -2.02 20.38
CA ASN A 60 -12.71 -2.76 19.23
C ASN A 60 -12.28 -2.09 17.92
N ILE A 61 -11.52 -2.82 17.09
CA ILE A 61 -10.97 -2.32 15.82
C ILE A 61 -11.90 -2.52 14.62
N ASN A 62 -13.02 -3.22 14.78
CA ASN A 62 -13.99 -3.43 13.70
C ASN A 62 -14.47 -2.08 13.15
N LYS A 63 -14.44 -1.94 11.82
CA LYS A 63 -14.81 -0.72 11.06
C LYS A 63 -13.91 0.50 11.31
N ARG A 64 -12.88 0.38 12.14
CA ARG A 64 -11.88 1.42 12.42
C ARG A 64 -10.56 1.13 11.72
N ASN A 65 -10.20 -0.15 11.65
CA ASN A 65 -9.01 -0.63 10.94
C ASN A 65 -9.43 -1.26 9.61
N ILE A 66 -8.53 -1.19 8.64
CA ILE A 66 -8.70 -1.78 7.32
C ILE A 66 -7.40 -2.49 6.98
N VAL A 67 -7.50 -3.76 6.58
CA VAL A 67 -6.33 -4.55 6.19
C VAL A 67 -6.57 -5.30 4.90
N ALA A 68 -5.47 -5.62 4.22
CA ALA A 68 -5.51 -6.36 2.99
C ALA A 68 -5.82 -7.84 3.26
N VAL A 69 -6.68 -8.41 2.42
CA VAL A 69 -6.91 -9.85 2.29
C VAL A 69 -6.69 -10.23 0.84
N VAL A 70 -6.30 -11.48 0.60
CA VAL A 70 -5.87 -11.94 -0.71
C VAL A 70 -6.59 -13.18 -1.19
N LYS A 71 -6.72 -13.33 -2.51
CA LYS A 71 -7.29 -14.51 -3.16
C LYS A 71 -6.46 -14.89 -4.38
N GLU A 72 -6.44 -16.19 -4.68
CA GLU A 72 -5.85 -16.68 -5.92
C GLU A 72 -6.63 -16.13 -7.12
N GLY A 73 -5.93 -15.52 -8.05
CA GLY A 73 -6.47 -15.04 -9.32
C GLY A 73 -5.96 -15.88 -10.48
N GLU A 74 -6.55 -15.64 -11.65
CA GLU A 74 -6.06 -16.24 -12.88
C GLU A 74 -4.74 -15.59 -13.33
N PRO A 75 -3.73 -16.38 -13.72
CA PRO A 75 -2.49 -15.85 -14.30
C PRO A 75 -2.74 -15.01 -15.57
N PRO A 76 -1.92 -13.98 -15.82
CA PRO A 76 -2.09 -13.16 -17.01
C PRO A 76 -1.65 -13.90 -18.28
N GLY A 77 -2.59 -14.12 -19.21
CA GLY A 77 -2.29 -14.57 -20.57
C GLY A 77 -1.52 -15.90 -20.65
N SER A 78 -0.47 -15.94 -21.47
CA SER A 78 0.35 -17.13 -21.71
C SER A 78 1.23 -17.56 -20.53
N GLU A 79 1.31 -16.78 -19.44
CA GLU A 79 2.05 -17.14 -18.23
C GLU A 79 1.36 -18.25 -17.41
N ALA A 80 0.11 -18.58 -17.73
CA ALA A 80 -0.68 -19.61 -17.06
C ALA A 80 -0.04 -21.01 -17.06
N LEU A 81 0.83 -21.28 -18.04
CA LEU A 81 1.51 -22.57 -18.19
C LEU A 81 2.85 -22.65 -17.43
N VAL A 82 3.34 -21.52 -16.89
CA VAL A 82 4.70 -21.43 -16.34
C VAL A 82 4.70 -20.97 -14.88
N LYS A 83 3.76 -20.12 -14.47
CA LYS A 83 3.73 -19.58 -13.11
C LYS A 83 2.87 -20.43 -12.18
N ASP A 84 3.44 -20.76 -11.02
CA ASP A 84 2.74 -21.42 -9.92
C ASP A 84 1.59 -20.55 -9.36
N LYS A 85 0.90 -21.06 -8.34
CA LYS A 85 -0.11 -20.29 -7.61
C LYS A 85 0.51 -19.05 -6.95
N ALA A 86 -0.28 -17.99 -6.79
CA ALA A 86 0.13 -16.80 -6.05
C ALA A 86 0.16 -17.07 -4.54
N LEU A 87 -0.70 -17.99 -4.08
CA LEU A 87 -0.91 -18.29 -2.68
C LEU A 87 -0.69 -19.77 -2.37
N SER A 88 -0.10 -20.03 -1.20
CA SER A 88 -0.04 -21.36 -0.63
C SER A 88 -0.36 -21.33 0.87
N GLN A 89 -0.81 -22.46 1.42
CA GLN A 89 -0.86 -22.62 2.86
C GLN A 89 0.58 -22.70 3.42
N PRO A 90 0.84 -22.24 4.65
CA PRO A 90 2.10 -22.57 5.31
C PRO A 90 2.23 -24.08 5.47
N ASP A 91 3.45 -24.63 5.45
CA ASP A 91 3.71 -26.04 5.70
C ASP A 91 3.49 -26.41 7.16
N ASP A 92 3.92 -25.55 8.07
CA ASP A 92 3.68 -25.66 9.50
C ASP A 92 3.80 -24.29 10.19
N TYR A 93 3.76 -24.27 11.51
CA TYR A 93 3.97 -23.12 12.35
C TYR A 93 5.00 -23.41 13.45
N GLU A 94 5.86 -22.42 13.71
CA GLU A 94 6.81 -22.43 14.82
C GLU A 94 6.35 -21.50 15.94
N LEU A 95 6.39 -21.98 17.18
CA LEU A 95 6.01 -21.18 18.35
C LEU A 95 7.07 -20.11 18.63
N VAL A 96 6.68 -18.84 18.51
CA VAL A 96 7.54 -17.69 18.83
C VAL A 96 7.43 -17.34 20.31
N TRP A 97 6.20 -17.25 20.82
CA TRP A 97 5.90 -16.84 22.18
C TRP A 97 4.56 -17.40 22.65
N LYS A 98 4.41 -17.54 23.97
CA LYS A 98 3.13 -17.77 24.63
C LYS A 98 3.13 -17.07 25.97
N ASP A 99 1.95 -16.69 26.44
CA ASP A 99 1.75 -15.87 27.63
C ASP A 99 1.90 -16.63 28.96
N SER A 100 2.54 -17.80 28.94
CA SER A 100 2.78 -18.61 30.15
C SER A 100 3.57 -17.80 31.19
N GLY A 101 3.00 -17.67 32.39
CA GLY A 101 3.55 -16.87 33.48
C GLY A 101 3.14 -15.40 33.48
N SER A 102 2.42 -14.93 32.45
CA SER A 102 2.06 -13.51 32.31
C SER A 102 0.99 -13.02 33.28
N GLY A 103 0.15 -13.91 33.84
CA GLY A 103 -1.02 -13.51 34.63
C GLY A 103 -2.16 -12.88 33.82
N ALA A 104 -2.09 -12.84 32.49
CA ALA A 104 -3.20 -12.42 31.64
C ALA A 104 -4.48 -13.23 31.92
N TYR A 105 -5.64 -12.61 31.76
CA TYR A 105 -6.93 -13.28 32.00
C TYR A 105 -7.24 -14.37 30.96
N ALA A 106 -6.66 -14.26 29.77
CA ALA A 106 -6.81 -15.23 28.70
C ALA A 106 -5.44 -15.75 28.27
N ASN A 107 -5.37 -17.02 27.88
CA ASN A 107 -4.16 -17.61 27.31
C ASN A 107 -4.00 -17.18 25.84
N GLY A 108 -2.76 -16.97 25.43
CA GLY A 108 -2.41 -16.56 24.07
C GLY A 108 -1.05 -17.09 23.63
N SER A 109 -0.91 -17.30 22.34
CA SER A 109 0.35 -17.74 21.73
C SER A 109 0.52 -17.11 20.36
N ILE A 110 1.78 -16.85 20.00
CA ILE A 110 2.18 -16.23 18.74
C ILE A 110 3.07 -17.22 17.99
N TRP A 111 2.75 -17.41 16.72
CA TRP A 111 3.30 -18.42 15.85
C TRP A 111 3.80 -17.80 14.55
N ARG A 112 4.94 -18.30 14.09
CA ARG A 112 5.51 -17.95 12.80
C ARG A 112 5.11 -19.01 11.76
N PRO A 113 4.43 -18.64 10.67
CA PRO A 113 4.18 -19.57 9.58
C PRO A 113 5.51 -19.97 8.93
N ILE A 114 5.66 -21.26 8.63
CA ILE A 114 6.74 -21.82 7.83
C ILE A 114 6.22 -21.91 6.39
N PRO A 115 6.63 -21.01 5.48
CA PRO A 115 6.14 -21.04 4.11
C PRO A 115 6.77 -22.19 3.31
N PRO A 116 6.07 -22.73 2.30
CA PRO A 116 6.67 -23.62 1.31
C PRO A 116 7.77 -22.93 0.50
N GLU A 117 8.61 -23.71 -0.16
CA GLU A 117 9.65 -23.20 -1.05
C GLU A 117 9.06 -22.28 -2.14
N GLY A 118 9.69 -21.12 -2.36
CA GLY A 118 9.21 -20.09 -3.30
C GLY A 118 8.15 -19.13 -2.75
N TYR A 119 7.66 -19.36 -1.52
CA TYR A 119 6.68 -18.50 -0.85
C TYR A 119 7.28 -17.84 0.40
N VAL A 120 6.62 -16.78 0.86
CA VAL A 120 6.97 -16.06 2.08
C VAL A 120 5.76 -15.88 2.98
N ALA A 121 6.01 -15.91 4.30
CA ALA A 121 5.03 -15.51 5.30
C ALA A 121 5.09 -13.99 5.50
N MET A 122 3.93 -13.33 5.56
CA MET A 122 3.81 -11.88 5.67
C MET A 122 3.27 -11.46 7.05
N GLY A 123 3.96 -11.89 8.10
CA GLY A 123 3.61 -11.59 9.49
C GLY A 123 3.51 -12.83 10.37
N LEU A 124 3.01 -12.64 11.59
CA LEU A 124 2.77 -13.71 12.56
C LEU A 124 1.27 -13.97 12.77
N VAL A 125 0.97 -15.09 13.42
CA VAL A 125 -0.39 -15.59 13.64
C VAL A 125 -0.56 -15.95 15.10
N CYS A 126 -1.71 -15.64 15.70
CA CYS A 126 -2.02 -16.02 17.06
C CYS A 126 -2.76 -17.36 17.11
N GLY A 127 -2.41 -18.17 18.10
CA GLY A 127 -3.17 -19.36 18.45
C GLY A 127 -4.44 -19.00 19.21
N THR A 128 -5.40 -19.93 19.24
CA THR A 128 -6.49 -19.89 20.22
C THR A 128 -5.94 -20.50 21.51
N GLY A 129 -5.71 -19.69 22.54
CA GLY A 129 -4.96 -20.16 23.70
C GLY A 129 -3.50 -20.46 23.35
N HIS A 130 -3.00 -21.62 23.78
CA HIS A 130 -1.66 -22.11 23.45
C HIS A 130 -1.63 -23.07 22.25
N ASP A 131 -2.78 -23.28 21.60
CA ASP A 131 -2.89 -24.22 20.49
C ASP A 131 -2.29 -23.66 19.20
N LYS A 132 -1.66 -24.55 18.43
CA LYS A 132 -1.11 -24.22 17.12
C LYS A 132 -2.25 -23.78 16.17
N PRO A 133 -2.08 -22.71 15.39
CA PRO A 133 -3.08 -22.28 14.41
C PRO A 133 -3.33 -23.32 13.32
N SER A 134 -4.54 -23.31 12.76
CA SER A 134 -4.84 -24.07 11.54
C SER A 134 -4.04 -23.53 10.35
N ARG A 135 -3.51 -24.41 9.49
CA ARG A 135 -2.87 -24.03 8.21
C ARG A 135 -3.80 -23.25 7.28
N ASN A 136 -5.11 -23.31 7.51
CA ASN A 136 -6.10 -22.51 6.78
C ASN A 136 -6.25 -21.07 7.29
N ALA A 137 -5.67 -20.73 8.44
CA ALA A 137 -5.85 -19.43 9.06
C ALA A 137 -5.36 -18.28 8.18
N ILE A 138 -4.28 -18.49 7.42
CA ILE A 138 -3.66 -17.47 6.55
C ILE A 138 -3.18 -18.09 5.23
N ARG A 139 -2.64 -17.26 4.33
CA ARG A 139 -1.85 -17.71 3.18
C ARG A 139 -0.46 -17.09 3.15
N CYS A 140 0.52 -17.88 2.73
CA CYS A 140 1.82 -17.43 2.29
C CYS A 140 1.73 -16.97 0.82
N VAL A 141 2.56 -16.02 0.43
CA VAL A 141 2.52 -15.39 -0.91
C VAL A 141 3.79 -15.73 -1.66
N ARG A 142 3.68 -15.99 -2.96
CA ARG A 142 4.84 -16.23 -3.82
C ARG A 142 5.79 -15.02 -3.80
N ALA A 143 7.09 -15.28 -3.69
CA ALA A 143 8.08 -14.26 -3.34
C ALA A 143 8.21 -13.11 -4.36
N ASP A 144 7.90 -13.32 -5.64
CA ASP A 144 7.93 -12.30 -6.70
C ASP A 144 6.75 -11.30 -6.66
N LEU A 145 5.69 -11.62 -5.90
CA LEU A 145 4.47 -10.83 -5.82
C LEU A 145 4.50 -9.77 -4.70
N ILE A 146 5.60 -9.73 -3.94
CA ILE A 146 5.74 -8.93 -2.72
C ILE A 146 7.08 -8.20 -2.72
N ILE A 147 7.31 -7.33 -1.74
CA ILE A 147 8.56 -6.58 -1.60
C ILE A 147 9.13 -6.67 -0.18
N ALA A 148 10.43 -6.93 -0.08
CA ALA A 148 11.15 -6.90 1.19
C ALA A 148 10.98 -5.54 1.87
N SER A 149 10.71 -5.56 3.18
CA SER A 149 10.32 -4.39 3.95
C SER A 149 11.10 -4.30 5.26
N TYR A 150 10.99 -3.17 5.92
CA TYR A 150 11.70 -2.88 7.14
C TYR A 150 10.85 -3.18 8.37
N VAL A 151 11.53 -3.46 9.47
CA VAL A 151 10.91 -3.49 10.79
C VAL A 151 10.61 -2.05 11.18
N GLY A 152 9.33 -1.77 11.46
CA GLY A 152 8.80 -0.46 11.78
C GLY A 152 8.81 -0.16 13.27
N GLU A 153 7.76 0.49 13.75
CA GLU A 153 7.63 0.96 15.13
C GLU A 153 7.20 -0.16 16.09
N LEU A 154 7.57 -0.01 17.36
CA LEU A 154 7.14 -0.93 18.41
C LEU A 154 5.63 -0.79 18.63
N ILE A 155 4.89 -1.87 18.39
CA ILE A 155 3.46 -1.97 18.70
C ILE A 155 3.29 -2.30 20.18
N TRP A 156 3.93 -3.37 20.63
CA TRP A 156 3.78 -3.90 21.98
C TRP A 156 5.01 -4.72 22.40
N ASN A 157 5.27 -4.80 23.70
CA ASN A 157 6.13 -5.82 24.26
C ASN A 157 5.60 -6.27 25.62
N ASP A 158 5.99 -7.48 26.03
CA ASP A 158 5.52 -8.12 27.25
C ASP A 158 6.28 -7.69 28.52
N ARG A 159 7.03 -6.58 28.47
CA ARG A 159 7.83 -6.12 29.61
C ARG A 159 6.92 -5.81 30.79
N GLY A 160 7.24 -6.41 31.94
CA GLY A 160 6.47 -6.28 33.17
C GLY A 160 5.41 -7.37 33.35
N SER A 161 5.15 -8.20 32.33
CA SER A 161 4.11 -9.23 32.43
C SER A 161 4.49 -10.42 33.32
N GLY A 162 5.78 -10.70 33.51
CA GLY A 162 6.23 -11.93 34.18
C GLY A 162 6.15 -13.19 33.30
N ALA A 163 5.81 -13.06 32.01
CA ALA A 163 5.89 -14.15 31.05
C ALA A 163 7.31 -14.77 31.03
N TYR A 164 7.37 -16.10 30.87
CA TYR A 164 8.65 -16.83 30.93
C TYR A 164 9.61 -16.52 29.78
N LYS A 165 9.09 -16.02 28.66
CA LYS A 165 9.88 -15.60 27.49
C LYS A 165 9.53 -14.16 27.18
N ASN A 166 10.52 -13.38 26.77
CA ASN A 166 10.31 -12.01 26.31
C ASN A 166 9.71 -12.00 24.90
N PHE A 167 8.94 -10.97 24.58
CA PHE A 167 8.42 -10.75 23.23
C PHE A 167 8.19 -9.27 22.94
N SER A 168 8.43 -8.89 21.68
CA SER A 168 8.03 -7.59 21.14
C SER A 168 7.40 -7.76 19.75
N ALA A 169 6.26 -7.11 19.53
CA ALA A 169 5.60 -6.95 18.24
C ALA A 169 5.95 -5.58 17.62
N TRP A 170 6.32 -5.59 16.34
CA TRP A 170 6.74 -4.42 15.57
C TRP A 170 5.91 -4.31 14.29
N SER A 171 5.59 -3.09 13.86
CA SER A 171 4.93 -2.89 12.57
C SER A 171 5.86 -3.21 11.40
N ILE A 172 5.30 -3.40 10.21
CA ILE A 172 6.06 -3.59 8.97
C ILE A 172 5.97 -2.30 8.15
N GLN A 173 7.12 -1.77 7.75
CA GLN A 173 7.23 -0.53 6.97
C GLN A 173 7.75 -0.83 5.56
N PRO A 174 6.93 -0.61 4.52
CA PRO A 174 7.38 -0.75 3.13
C PRO A 174 8.51 0.23 2.78
N PRO A 175 9.40 -0.11 1.83
CA PRO A 175 10.36 0.83 1.29
C PRO A 175 9.67 1.88 0.41
N GLY A 176 10.44 2.89 -0.04
CA GLY A 176 9.97 3.81 -1.08
C GLY A 176 9.66 3.05 -2.37
N ALA A 177 8.47 3.31 -2.95
CA ALA A 177 8.04 2.64 -4.17
C ALA A 177 8.80 3.13 -5.41
N ALA A 178 9.05 2.22 -6.36
CA ALA A 178 9.56 2.57 -7.67
C ALA A 178 8.54 3.41 -8.46
N SER A 179 8.99 4.12 -9.49
CA SER A 179 8.09 4.91 -10.34
C SER A 179 7.04 4.00 -11.00
N GLY A 180 5.77 4.37 -10.86
CA GLY A 180 4.66 3.57 -11.38
C GLY A 180 4.20 2.44 -10.45
N GLU A 181 4.82 2.27 -9.28
CA GLU A 181 4.44 1.23 -8.32
C GLU A 181 3.89 1.81 -7.01
N VAL A 182 3.17 0.99 -6.27
CA VAL A 182 2.75 1.29 -4.89
C VAL A 182 3.10 0.09 -4.02
N TYR A 183 3.78 0.35 -2.90
CA TYR A 183 4.06 -0.63 -1.86
C TYR A 183 3.28 -0.28 -0.59
N PHE A 184 2.61 -1.26 0.00
CA PHE A 184 1.81 -1.03 1.21
C PHE A 184 1.82 -2.24 2.14
N SER A 185 1.78 -1.97 3.44
CA SER A 185 1.75 -3.01 4.46
C SER A 185 0.42 -3.77 4.42
N ALA A 186 0.47 -5.08 4.66
CA ALA A 186 -0.73 -5.89 4.84
C ALA A 186 -1.45 -5.61 6.17
N GLY A 187 -0.86 -4.78 7.06
CA GLY A 187 -1.38 -4.49 8.40
C GLY A 187 -0.97 -5.51 9.46
N THR A 188 -0.07 -6.44 9.13
CA THR A 188 0.45 -7.47 10.02
C THR A 188 1.68 -6.98 10.79
N PHE A 189 2.24 -7.84 11.65
CA PHE A 189 3.37 -7.51 12.50
C PHE A 189 4.51 -8.53 12.43
N VAL A 190 5.70 -8.05 12.78
CA VAL A 190 6.89 -8.85 13.10
C VAL A 190 6.93 -9.09 14.61
N GLY A 191 7.35 -10.27 15.04
CA GLY A 191 7.53 -10.57 16.46
C GLY A 191 8.89 -11.22 16.74
N VAL A 192 9.56 -10.78 17.79
CA VAL A 192 10.87 -11.31 18.21
C VAL A 192 10.91 -11.59 19.70
N GLY A 193 11.70 -12.60 20.09
CA GLY A 193 11.91 -13.01 21.47
C GLY A 193 12.82 -12.07 22.29
N SER A 194 12.76 -10.76 22.04
CA SER A 194 13.59 -9.76 22.72
C SER A 194 12.89 -8.40 22.78
N TYR A 195 13.41 -7.48 23.58
CA TYR A 195 12.94 -6.09 23.65
C TYR A 195 13.60 -5.13 22.67
N THR A 196 14.58 -5.62 21.91
CA THR A 196 15.36 -4.80 20.98
C THR A 196 14.77 -4.90 19.59
N LYS A 197 14.68 -3.77 18.89
CA LYS A 197 14.24 -3.74 17.49
C LYS A 197 15.20 -4.54 16.62
N PRO A 198 14.74 -5.60 15.92
CA PRO A 198 15.60 -6.30 14.98
C PRO A 198 15.88 -5.43 13.76
N ALA A 199 17.09 -5.50 13.21
CA ALA A 199 17.46 -4.76 12.01
C ALA A 199 16.67 -5.23 10.77
N GLN A 200 16.45 -6.54 10.67
CA GLN A 200 15.69 -7.20 9.60
C GLN A 200 14.88 -8.35 10.19
N HIS A 201 13.84 -8.78 9.49
CA HIS A 201 13.07 -9.94 9.89
C HIS A 201 12.53 -10.69 8.68
N ILE A 202 12.56 -12.02 8.73
CA ILE A 202 12.18 -12.91 7.62
C ILE A 202 10.70 -12.87 7.25
N THR A 203 9.86 -12.15 8.00
CA THR A 203 8.44 -11.94 7.71
C THR A 203 8.11 -10.49 7.37
N ALA A 204 9.12 -9.60 7.32
CA ALA A 204 8.94 -8.19 7.02
C ALA A 204 8.81 -7.99 5.51
N TYR A 205 7.57 -8.14 5.01
CA TYR A 205 7.23 -7.97 3.60
C TYR A 205 5.97 -7.12 3.45
N ALA A 206 5.88 -6.42 2.31
CA ALA A 206 4.74 -5.60 1.94
C ALA A 206 4.16 -6.07 0.60
N LEU A 207 2.88 -5.77 0.39
CA LEU A 207 2.21 -5.96 -0.89
C LEU A 207 2.69 -4.89 -1.88
N ARG A 208 2.73 -5.25 -3.16
CA ARG A 208 3.04 -4.33 -4.24
C ARG A 208 2.02 -4.41 -5.36
N ILE A 209 1.74 -3.27 -5.98
CA ILE A 209 0.83 -3.13 -7.12
C ILE A 209 1.40 -2.13 -8.13
N GLN A 210 0.89 -2.17 -9.36
CA GLN A 210 1.20 -1.20 -10.40
C GLN A 210 0.13 -0.11 -10.45
N ILE A 211 0.52 1.11 -10.76
CA ILE A 211 -0.38 2.22 -11.07
C ILE A 211 -0.66 2.17 -12.58
N PRO A 212 -1.89 1.88 -13.02
CA PRO A 212 -2.24 1.95 -14.42
C PRO A 212 -2.06 3.38 -14.94
N LEU A 213 -1.22 3.55 -15.97
CA LEU A 213 -0.95 4.83 -16.61
C LEU A 213 -1.44 4.81 -18.05
N LYS A 214 -2.37 5.69 -18.37
CA LYS A 214 -2.78 5.99 -19.74
C LYS A 214 -2.07 7.25 -20.21
N VAL A 215 -1.29 7.12 -21.27
CA VAL A 215 -0.61 8.24 -21.94
C VAL A 215 -1.39 8.61 -23.20
N ASN A 216 -1.75 9.87 -23.32
CA ASN A 216 -2.38 10.44 -24.51
C ASN A 216 -1.36 11.25 -25.31
N PRO A 217 -1.60 11.48 -26.62
CA PRO A 217 -0.76 12.35 -27.42
C PRO A 217 -0.61 13.75 -26.80
N PRO A 218 0.57 14.38 -26.92
CA PRO A 218 0.77 15.75 -26.47
C PRO A 218 -0.10 16.72 -27.30
N PRO A 219 -0.42 17.91 -26.76
CA PRO A 219 -1.12 18.92 -27.54
C PRO A 219 -0.28 19.31 -28.77
N VAL A 220 -0.97 19.54 -29.89
CA VAL A 220 -0.33 20.02 -31.12
C VAL A 220 0.09 21.48 -30.92
N ALA A 221 1.30 21.82 -31.37
CA ALA A 221 1.79 23.20 -31.31
C ALA A 221 0.87 24.13 -32.11
N PRO A 222 0.49 25.30 -31.58
CA PRO A 222 -0.37 26.24 -32.28
C PRO A 222 0.28 26.71 -33.58
N ALA A 223 -0.48 26.70 -34.67
CA ALA A 223 -0.11 27.40 -35.89
C ALA A 223 -0.54 28.87 -35.77
N LEU A 224 0.21 29.79 -36.38
CA LEU A 224 -0.19 31.19 -36.54
C LEU A 224 -0.96 31.33 -37.87
N PRO A 225 -2.30 31.36 -37.87
CA PRO A 225 -3.07 31.43 -39.12
C PRO A 225 -3.05 32.83 -39.75
N SER A 226 -2.59 33.84 -39.01
CA SER A 226 -2.55 35.23 -39.45
C SER A 226 -1.50 36.02 -38.66
N TYR A 227 -1.34 37.29 -39.02
CA TYR A 227 -0.51 38.25 -38.28
C TYR A 227 -1.18 38.80 -37.01
N ALA A 228 -2.32 38.25 -36.60
CA ALA A 228 -2.93 38.57 -35.32
C ALA A 228 -2.19 37.89 -34.17
N GLN A 229 -2.10 38.56 -33.03
CA GLN A 229 -1.52 37.97 -31.83
C GLN A 229 -2.37 36.78 -31.37
N PRO A 230 -1.79 35.58 -31.18
CA PRO A 230 -2.51 34.41 -30.69
C PRO A 230 -2.94 34.60 -29.23
N SER A 231 -3.86 33.75 -28.76
CA SER A 231 -4.29 33.73 -27.37
C SER A 231 -3.09 33.55 -26.43
N PRO A 232 -3.05 34.24 -25.26
CA PRO A 232 -2.01 34.00 -24.26
C PRO A 232 -2.00 32.56 -23.71
N PHE A 233 -3.16 31.89 -23.76
CA PHE A 233 -3.36 30.53 -23.27
C PHE A 233 -4.09 29.69 -24.30
N GLU A 234 -3.55 28.50 -24.56
CA GLU A 234 -4.24 27.47 -25.33
C GLU A 234 -5.06 26.55 -24.42
N ALA A 235 -6.07 25.90 -25.01
CA ALA A 235 -6.79 24.84 -24.34
C ALA A 235 -5.81 23.72 -23.96
N GLY A 236 -5.83 23.32 -22.69
CA GLY A 236 -5.00 22.21 -22.23
C GLY A 236 -5.61 20.88 -22.66
N SER A 237 -4.75 19.92 -22.99
CA SER A 237 -5.13 18.54 -23.23
C SER A 237 -4.59 17.64 -22.13
N ILE A 238 -5.41 16.71 -21.66
CA ILE A 238 -4.99 15.68 -20.71
C ILE A 238 -3.97 14.77 -21.41
N SER A 239 -2.71 14.84 -20.98
CA SER A 239 -1.63 14.03 -21.55
C SER A 239 -1.42 12.72 -20.79
N HIS A 240 -1.75 12.69 -19.49
CA HIS A 240 -1.61 11.48 -18.67
C HIS A 240 -2.81 11.34 -17.73
N VAL A 241 -3.27 10.10 -17.59
CA VAL A 241 -4.29 9.72 -16.61
C VAL A 241 -3.77 8.52 -15.83
N ALA A 242 -3.76 8.62 -14.51
CA ALA A 242 -3.46 7.52 -13.61
C ALA A 242 -4.66 7.23 -12.71
N GLU A 243 -4.96 5.96 -12.51
CA GLU A 243 -5.94 5.50 -11.53
C GLU A 243 -5.18 5.04 -10.29
N ILE A 244 -5.37 5.74 -9.17
CA ILE A 244 -4.64 5.50 -7.92
C ILE A 244 -5.60 5.00 -6.85
N CYS A 245 -5.16 4.01 -6.07
CA CYS A 245 -6.00 3.41 -5.04
C CYS A 245 -6.23 4.38 -3.87
N TRP A 246 -7.42 4.31 -3.26
CA TRP A 246 -7.83 5.16 -2.14
C TRP A 246 -6.76 5.31 -1.04
N PHE A 247 -6.09 4.23 -0.63
CA PHE A 247 -5.09 4.24 0.45
C PHE A 247 -3.79 4.97 0.09
N THR A 248 -3.63 5.40 -1.17
CA THR A 248 -2.49 6.24 -1.62
C THR A 248 -2.80 7.73 -1.56
N VAL A 249 -4.07 8.09 -1.31
CA VAL A 249 -4.56 9.46 -1.28
C VAL A 249 -4.96 9.82 0.15
N LYS A 250 -4.53 10.98 0.62
CA LYS A 250 -5.04 11.56 1.86
C LYS A 250 -6.18 12.51 1.52
N ASP A 251 -7.41 12.02 1.56
CA ASP A 251 -8.60 12.84 1.42
C ASP A 251 -9.02 13.39 2.80
N PRO A 252 -8.96 14.72 3.04
CA PRO A 252 -9.32 15.30 4.32
C PRO A 252 -10.83 15.25 4.61
N ASN A 253 -11.67 14.96 3.62
CA ASN A 253 -13.13 14.99 3.77
C ASN A 253 -13.74 13.62 4.07
N LEU A 254 -12.97 12.54 3.94
CA LEU A 254 -13.46 11.17 4.07
C LEU A 254 -12.56 10.37 5.01
N LEU A 255 -13.17 9.67 5.96
CA LEU A 255 -12.48 8.66 6.76
C LEU A 255 -12.00 7.51 5.84
N PRO A 256 -10.94 6.77 6.22
CA PRO A 256 -10.43 5.66 5.41
C PRO A 256 -11.48 4.63 4.99
N ILE A 257 -12.42 4.30 5.88
CA ILE A 257 -13.50 3.35 5.60
C ILE A 257 -14.54 3.91 4.64
N GLU A 258 -14.76 5.21 4.65
CA GLU A 258 -15.65 5.90 3.72
C GLU A 258 -14.99 5.95 2.35
N GLN A 259 -13.70 6.33 2.27
CA GLN A 259 -12.92 6.30 1.03
C GLN A 259 -12.96 4.90 0.39
N LEU A 260 -12.68 3.84 1.16
CA LEU A 260 -12.74 2.46 0.67
C LEU A 260 -14.10 2.12 0.03
N ARG A 261 -15.19 2.60 0.62
CA ARG A 261 -16.56 2.24 0.22
C ARG A 261 -17.10 3.10 -0.92
N THR A 262 -16.80 4.40 -0.94
CA THR A 262 -17.41 5.36 -1.85
C THR A 262 -16.45 5.86 -2.92
N SER A 263 -15.15 5.90 -2.64
CA SER A 263 -14.09 6.41 -3.53
C SER A 263 -12.89 5.45 -3.60
N PRO A 264 -13.11 4.19 -4.00
CA PRO A 264 -12.08 3.14 -4.00
C PRO A 264 -10.87 3.47 -4.90
N VAL A 265 -11.09 4.29 -5.92
CA VAL A 265 -10.12 4.69 -6.94
C VAL A 265 -10.26 6.18 -7.15
N TYR A 266 -9.12 6.88 -7.14
CA TYR A 266 -9.02 8.30 -7.50
C TYR A 266 -8.38 8.42 -8.88
N ARG A 267 -8.75 9.48 -9.60
CA ARG A 267 -8.24 9.77 -10.95
C ARG A 267 -7.28 10.95 -10.88
N LEU A 268 -6.02 10.72 -11.17
CA LEU A 268 -4.98 11.75 -11.26
C LEU A 268 -4.74 12.10 -12.73
N GLU A 269 -4.96 13.36 -13.08
CA GLU A 269 -4.75 13.85 -14.45
C GLU A 269 -3.60 14.83 -14.51
N ARG A 270 -2.80 14.69 -15.57
CA ARG A 270 -1.86 15.71 -16.02
C ARG A 270 -2.42 16.37 -17.27
N THR A 271 -2.56 17.69 -17.22
CA THR A 271 -2.95 18.52 -18.36
C THR A 271 -1.74 19.32 -18.84
N ASP A 272 -1.40 19.16 -20.11
CA ASP A 272 -0.37 19.95 -20.76
C ASP A 272 -1.01 20.99 -21.68
N ARG A 273 -0.42 22.20 -21.74
CA ARG A 273 -0.89 23.30 -22.60
C ARG A 273 0.27 24.16 -23.07
N TYR A 274 0.11 24.79 -24.23
CA TYR A 274 1.01 25.86 -24.67
C TYR A 274 0.62 27.19 -24.03
N VAL A 275 1.65 27.98 -23.71
CA VAL A 275 1.51 29.33 -23.17
C VAL A 275 2.32 30.26 -24.08
N LEU A 276 1.71 31.36 -24.50
CA LEU A 276 2.38 32.34 -25.32
C LEU A 276 3.46 33.06 -24.50
N VAL A 277 4.72 32.88 -24.89
CA VAL A 277 5.85 33.59 -24.28
C VAL A 277 6.08 34.96 -24.92
N GLY A 278 5.76 35.10 -26.20
CA GLY A 278 6.00 36.32 -26.96
C GLY A 278 5.43 36.25 -28.36
N PHE A 279 5.09 37.41 -28.93
CA PHE A 279 4.55 37.53 -30.28
C PHE A 279 5.07 38.81 -30.96
N GLY A 280 5.77 38.65 -32.08
CA GLY A 280 6.29 39.76 -32.89
C GLY A 280 5.71 39.72 -34.29
N HIS A 281 5.18 40.85 -34.76
CA HIS A 281 4.77 41.05 -36.15
C HIS A 281 5.49 42.27 -36.72
N ASN A 282 6.44 42.03 -37.63
CA ASN A 282 7.14 43.10 -38.33
C ASN A 282 6.22 43.71 -39.40
N LYS A 283 5.83 44.98 -39.22
CA LYS A 283 4.98 45.73 -40.16
C LYS A 283 5.78 46.53 -41.19
N THR A 284 7.10 46.38 -41.20
CA THR A 284 8.02 47.18 -42.02
C THR A 284 8.83 46.30 -42.96
N THR A 285 9.42 46.90 -43.99
CA THR A 285 10.35 46.23 -44.91
C THR A 285 11.77 46.09 -44.34
N VAL A 286 12.03 46.67 -43.17
CA VAL A 286 13.33 46.63 -42.49
C VAL A 286 13.27 45.56 -41.39
N PRO A 287 14.34 44.75 -41.20
CA PRO A 287 14.40 43.78 -40.10
C PRO A 287 14.20 44.44 -38.72
N GLN A 288 13.36 43.83 -37.88
CA GLN A 288 13.10 44.25 -36.50
C GLN A 288 13.47 43.14 -35.52
N ASN A 289 14.08 43.52 -34.39
CA ASN A 289 14.44 42.60 -33.32
C ASN A 289 13.38 42.61 -32.22
N PHE A 290 12.85 41.42 -31.90
CA PHE A 290 11.94 41.21 -30.78
C PHE A 290 12.67 40.44 -29.67
N LYS A 291 12.47 40.83 -28.41
CA LYS A 291 13.02 40.14 -27.23
C LYS A 291 11.89 39.79 -26.28
N TRP A 292 11.90 38.55 -25.79
CA TRP A 292 10.91 38.03 -24.86
C TRP A 292 11.61 37.38 -23.67
N THR A 293 10.96 37.44 -22.51
CA THR A 293 11.44 36.79 -21.28
C THR A 293 10.47 35.68 -20.91
N ALA A 294 10.96 34.45 -20.85
CA ALA A 294 10.19 33.31 -20.38
C ALA A 294 10.48 33.07 -18.89
N THR A 295 9.44 33.08 -18.06
CA THR A 295 9.57 32.65 -16.66
C THR A 295 9.61 31.14 -16.61
N ARG A 296 10.72 30.57 -16.15
CA ARG A 296 10.86 29.12 -15.93
C ARG A 296 10.53 28.82 -14.47
N GLY A 297 9.46 28.08 -14.22
CA GLY A 297 9.15 27.58 -12.88
C GLY A 297 7.69 27.71 -12.44
N LYS A 298 7.46 27.33 -11.19
CA LYS A 298 6.16 27.25 -10.51
C LYS A 298 5.63 28.67 -10.24
N THR A 299 4.59 29.11 -10.93
CA THR A 299 3.74 30.21 -10.46
C THR A 299 2.90 29.72 -9.28
N GLU A 300 2.67 30.56 -8.29
CA GLU A 300 1.97 30.21 -7.04
C GLU A 300 0.66 29.46 -7.32
N GLY A 301 0.58 28.25 -6.74
CA GLY A 301 -0.41 27.23 -7.05
C GLY A 301 0.27 25.86 -7.24
N ASN A 302 -0.40 24.77 -6.89
CA ASN A 302 0.17 23.40 -6.98
C ASN A 302 0.28 22.86 -8.42
N GLN A 303 0.65 23.70 -9.39
CA GLN A 303 0.85 23.34 -10.78
C GLN A 303 2.35 23.32 -11.11
N LYS A 304 2.88 22.16 -11.53
CA LYS A 304 4.26 22.05 -12.04
C LYS A 304 4.23 22.15 -13.57
N TYR A 305 4.96 23.12 -14.12
CA TYR A 305 5.14 23.29 -15.56
C TYR A 305 6.50 22.75 -15.99
N SER A 306 6.54 21.87 -16.99
CA SER A 306 7.77 21.52 -17.72
C SER A 306 7.68 22.10 -19.12
N GLN A 307 8.59 23.01 -19.49
CA GLN A 307 8.65 23.62 -20.83
C GLN A 307 9.75 22.96 -21.66
N ILE A 308 9.37 22.40 -22.81
CA ILE A 308 10.28 21.97 -23.88
C ILE A 308 10.30 23.10 -24.91
N PRO A 309 11.44 23.77 -25.15
CA PRO A 309 11.52 24.80 -26.18
C PRO A 309 11.32 24.17 -27.57
N LEU A 310 10.37 24.67 -28.34
CA LEU A 310 10.27 24.35 -29.76
C LEU A 310 11.15 25.34 -30.54
N PRO A 311 12.01 24.87 -31.45
CA PRO A 311 12.79 25.74 -32.31
C PRO A 311 11.86 26.48 -33.29
N LEU A 312 11.99 27.79 -33.34
CA LEU A 312 11.36 28.64 -34.36
C LEU A 312 12.08 28.43 -35.70
N ARG A 313 11.32 28.17 -36.77
CA ARG A 313 11.81 28.34 -38.16
C ARG A 313 11.66 29.79 -38.57
#